data_AF-A0A4R6HEG4-F1
#
_entry.id   AF-A0A4R6HEG4-F1
#
_cell.length_a   1.000
_cell.length_b   1.000
_cell.length_c   1.000
_cell.angle_alpha   90.00
_cell.angle_beta   90.00
_cell.angle_gamma   90.00
#
_symmetry.space_group_name_H-M   'P 1'
#
loop_
_entity.id
_entity.type
_entity.pdbx_description
1 polymer ?
#
loop_
_entity_poly.entity_id
_entity_poly.type
_entity_poly.pdbx_seq_one_letter_code
_entity_poly.pdbx_strand_id
1 'polypeptide(L)' 'FNWVNTVLGNVKNAITGTYHAIRGKHTPRYLAEFEYRFNRRYDLKAMIPRFLTVAARTPPMPYRFLKMAEPYA' A
#
# COMPACT_ATOMS: atom_id res chain seq x y z
N PHE A 1 -6.89 24.91 -3.88
CA PHE A 1 -6.46 23.70 -4.61
C PHE A 1 -5.02 23.25 -4.32
N ASN A 2 -4.15 24.06 -3.68
CA ASN A 2 -2.74 23.71 -3.48
C ASN A 2 -2.51 22.40 -2.71
N TRP A 3 -3.22 22.17 -1.60
CA TRP A 3 -3.01 20.97 -0.79
C TRP A 3 -3.39 19.67 -1.53
N VAL A 4 -4.43 19.70 -2.37
CA VAL A 4 -4.86 18.55 -3.18
C VAL A 4 -3.75 18.16 -4.16
N ASN A 5 -3.17 19.15 -4.84
CA ASN A 5 -2.06 18.92 -5.77
C ASN A 5 -0.82 18.37 -5.03
N THR A 6 -0.55 18.83 -3.81
CA THR A 6 0.54 18.29 -2.98
C THR A 6 0.30 16.83 -2.62
N VAL A 7 -0.92 16.47 -2.20
CA VAL A 7 -1.27 15.08 -1.88
C VAL A 7 -1.15 14.18 -3.11
N LEU A 8 -1.68 14.62 -4.26
CA LEU A 8 -1.55 13.87 -5.52
C LEU A 8 -0.09 13.71 -5.96
N GLY A 9 0.72 14.75 -5.80
CA GLY A 9 2.17 14.69 -6.06
C GLY A 9 2.87 13.66 -5.17
N ASN A 10 2.53 13.63 -3.88
CA ASN A 10 3.09 12.66 -2.92
C ASN A 10 2.67 11.22 -3.25
N VAL A 11 1.41 11.00 -3.60
CA VAL A 11 0.91 9.68 -4.05
C VAL A 11 1.68 9.21 -5.27
N LYS A 12 1.79 10.08 -6.29
CA LYS A 12 2.51 9.77 -7.53
C LYS A 12 3.95 9.37 -7.22
N ASN A 13 4.68 10.23 -6.49
CA ASN A 13 6.08 10.00 -6.16
C ASN A 13 6.29 8.72 -5.35
N ALA A 14 5.43 8.44 -4.38
CA ALA A 14 5.50 7.22 -3.58
C ALA A 14 5.32 5.96 -4.44
N ILE A 15 4.35 5.95 -5.35
CA ILE A 15 4.10 4.80 -6.24
C ILE A 15 5.27 4.61 -7.22
N THR A 16 5.71 5.67 -7.92
CA THR A 16 6.83 5.56 -8.87
C THR A 16 8.17 5.26 -8.20
N GLY A 17 8.37 5.67 -6.94
CA GLY A 17 9.60 5.37 -6.20
C GLY A 17 9.65 3.96 -5.61
N THR A 18 8.49 3.36 -5.31
CA THR A 18 8.43 2.05 -4.63
C THR A 18 8.41 0.88 -5.62
N TYR A 19 7.74 1.04 -6.77
CA TYR A 19 7.57 -0.05 -7.73
C TYR A 19 8.41 0.17 -8.99
N HIS A 20 9.15 -0.87 -9.39
CA HIS A 20 9.90 -0.86 -10.66
C HIS A 20 8.98 -0.84 -11.89
N ALA A 21 7.82 -1.49 -11.82
CA ALA A 21 6.81 -1.49 -12.87
C ALA A 21 5.40 -1.34 -12.27
N ILE A 22 4.62 -0.41 -12.81
CA ILE A 22 3.26 -0.12 -12.37
C ILE A 22 2.30 -0.81 -13.35
N ARG A 23 1.36 -1.60 -12.83
CA ARG A 23 0.30 -2.22 -13.63
C ARG A 23 -1.07 -1.81 -13.11
N GLY A 24 -1.98 -1.42 -14.01
CA GLY A 24 -3.32 -0.95 -13.65
C GLY A 24 -4.14 -1.94 -12.82
N LYS A 25 -3.94 -3.24 -13.01
CA LYS A 25 -4.61 -4.30 -12.22
C LYS A 25 -4.30 -4.25 -10.72
N HIS A 26 -3.15 -3.70 -10.32
CA HIS A 26 -2.72 -3.60 -8.93
C HIS A 26 -3.01 -2.23 -8.31
N THR A 27 -3.68 -1.32 -9.03
CA THR A 27 -3.96 0.06 -8.56
C THR A 27 -4.56 0.12 -7.16
N PRO A 28 -5.58 -0.69 -6.81
CA PRO A 28 -6.14 -0.66 -5.46
C PRO A 28 -5.12 -1.05 -4.38
N ARG A 29 -4.20 -1.97 -4.71
CA ARG A 29 -3.14 -2.41 -3.79
C ARG A 29 -2.11 -1.33 -3.56
N TYR A 30 -1.71 -0.64 -4.63
CA TYR A 30 -0.78 0.49 -4.55
C TYR A 30 -1.35 1.61 -3.69
N LEU A 31 -2.63 1.93 -3.86
CA LEU A 31 -3.30 2.97 -3.08
C LEU A 31 -3.46 2.56 -1.61
N ALA A 32 -3.89 1.33 -1.33
CA ALA A 32 -4.02 0.83 0.04
C ALA A 32 -2.68 0.81 0.79
N GLU A 33 -1.59 0.45 0.10
CA GLU A 33 -0.24 0.48 0.68
C GLU A 33 0.20 1.92 1.00
N PHE A 34 -0.06 2.86 0.09
CA PHE A 34 0.20 4.28 0.33
C PHE A 34 -0.59 4.79 1.54
N GLU A 35 -1.90 4.54 1.58
CA GLU A 35 -2.78 4.94 2.68
C GLU A 35 -2.28 4.37 4.02
N TYR A 36 -1.93 3.08 4.03
CA TYR A 36 -1.43 2.41 5.23
C TYR A 36 -0.18 3.09 5.80
N ARG A 37 0.77 3.49 4.94
CA ARG A 37 1.99 4.21 5.34
C ARG A 37 1.71 5.66 5.70
N PHE A 38 0.90 6.36 4.91
CA PHE A 38 0.59 7.77 5.10
C PHE A 38 -0.08 8.03 6.45
N ASN A 39 -1.05 7.19 6.83
CA ASN A 39 -1.75 7.29 8.12
C ASN A 39 -0.84 7.00 9.33
N ARG A 40 0.34 6.39 9.11
CA ARG A 40 1.27 5.96 10.17
C ARG A 40 2.63 6.65 10.09
N ARG A 41 2.76 7.69 9.27
CA ARG A 41 4.03 8.38 8.98
C ARG A 41 4.71 9.05 10.16
N TYR A 42 4.02 9.19 11.30
CA TYR A 42 4.55 9.81 12.50
C TYR A 42 5.15 8.82 13.51
N ASP A 43 4.91 7.52 13.33
CA ASP A 43 5.45 6.46 14.20
C ASP A 43 5.96 5.28 13.37
N LEU A 44 7.14 5.48 12.76
CA LEU A 44 7.79 4.47 11.93
C LEU A 44 8.28 3.27 12.77
N LYS A 45 8.68 3.50 14.03
CA LYS A 45 9.20 2.43 14.90
C LYS A 45 8.13 1.38 15.17
N ALA A 46 6.86 1.77 15.25
CA ALA A 46 5.76 0.83 15.41
C ALA A 46 5.41 0.02 14.14
N MET A 47 5.99 0.31 12.96
CA MET A 47 5.66 -0.44 11.74
C MET A 47 6.10 -1.91 11.81
N ILE A 48 7.33 -2.18 12.28
CA ILE A 48 7.88 -3.55 12.33
C ILE A 48 7.10 -4.41 13.34
N PRO A 49 6.89 -4.00 14.61
CA PRO A 49 6.12 -4.79 15.57
C PRO A 49 4.68 -5.06 15.10
N ARG A 50 4.04 -4.07 14.46
CA ARG A 50 2.69 -4.22 13.92
C ARG A 50 2.66 -5.20 12.76
N PHE A 51 3.62 -5.12 11.84
CA PHE A 51 3.73 -6.08 10.74
C PHE A 51 3.86 -7.51 11.27
N LEU A 52 4.75 -7.74 12.24
CA LEU A 52 4.91 -9.06 12.87
C LEU A 52 3.61 -9.55 13.51
N THR A 53 2.91 -8.67 14.23
CA THR A 53 1.63 -9.00 14.87
C THR A 53 0.56 -9.39 13.84
N VAL A 54 0.47 -8.65 12.73
CA VAL A 54 -0.50 -8.92 11.66
C VAL A 54 -0.12 -10.20 10.92
N ALA A 55 1.16 -10.40 10.59
CA ALA A 55 1.66 -11.59 9.92
C ALA A 55 1.40 -12.86 10.74
N ALA A 56 1.59 -12.82 12.06
CA ALA A 56 1.32 -13.95 12.95
C ALA A 56 -0.18 -14.30 13.07
N ARG A 57 -1.07 -13.34 12.87
CA ARG A 57 -2.54 -13.52 12.98
C ARG A 57 -3.21 -13.82 11.65
N THR A 58 -2.56 -13.51 10.54
CA THR A 58 -3.14 -13.70 9.21
C THR A 58 -2.94 -15.15 8.79
N PRO A 59 -4.00 -15.88 8.40
CA PRO A 59 -3.84 -17.23 7.87
C PRO A 59 -3.01 -17.20 6.59
N PRO A 60 -2.42 -18.33 6.17
CA PRO A 60 -1.71 -18.41 4.90
C PRO A 60 -2.59 -17.89 3.76
N MET A 61 -2.06 -16.94 2.98
CA MET A 61 -2.76 -16.35 1.83
C MET A 61 -2.11 -16.79 0.51
N PRO A 62 -2.48 -17.96 -0.04
CA PRO A 62 -2.07 -18.39 -1.37
C PRO A 62 -2.35 -17.33 -2.44
N TYR A 63 -1.54 -17.35 -3.50
CA TYR A 63 -1.62 -16.39 -4.61
C TYR A 63 -3.02 -16.25 -5.22
N ARG A 64 -3.78 -17.36 -5.27
CA ARG A 64 -5.18 -17.36 -5.76
C ARG A 64 -6.07 -16.40 -4.95
N PHE A 65 -5.92 -16.35 -3.64
CA PHE A 65 -6.70 -15.45 -2.78
C PHE A 65 -6.16 -14.02 -2.85
N LEU A 66 -4.84 -13.83 -2.99
CA LEU A 66 -4.24 -12.49 -3.11
C LEU A 66 -4.67 -11.75 -4.38
N LYS A 67 -5.07 -12.48 -5.43
CA LYS A 67 -5.61 -11.93 -6.68
C LYS A 67 -7.08 -11.52 -6.61
N MET A 68 -7.86 -12.07 -5.67
CA MET A 68 -9.28 -11.70 -5.53
C MET A 68 -9.47 -10.21 -5.17
N ALA A 69 -8.44 -9.58 -4.59
CA ALA A 69 -8.44 -8.15 -4.30
C ALA A 69 -8.18 -7.27 -5.55
N GLU A 70 -7.85 -7.86 -6.70
CA GLU A 70 -7.64 -7.14 -7.95
C GLU A 70 -8.98 -7.11 -8.72
N PRO A 71 -9.63 -5.94 -8.87
CA PRO A 71 -10.97 -5.83 -9.48
C PRO A 71 -11.00 -6.14 -10.98
N TYR A 72 -9.83 -6.33 -11.61
CA TYR A 72 -9.65 -6.60 -13.03
C TYR A 72 -8.76 -7.84 -13.26
N ALA A 73 -8.83 -8.83 -12.37
CA ALA A 73 -8.03 -10.06 -12.42
C ALA A 73 -8.38 -11.01 -13.57
#